data_AF-A0A9Q0FEV0-F1
#
_entry.id   AF-A0A9Q0FEV0-F1
#
_cell.length_a   1.000
_cell.length_b   1.000
_cell.length_c   1.000
_cell.angle_alpha   90.00
_cell.angle_beta   90.00
_cell.angle_gamma   90.00
#
_symmetry.space_group_name_H-M   'P 1'
#
loop_
_entity.id
_entity.type
_entity.pdbx_description
1 polymer ?
#
loop_
_entity_poly.entity_id
_entity_poly.type
_entity_poly.pdbx_seq_one_letter_code
_entity_poly.pdbx_strand_id
1 'polypeptide(L)'
;MASISMFLILSSLLLSSSHSLPDQQGFDVRQHLSTVTRYDFVKDVAHTKSGSGDIPDQCTPIHVNLVARHGTRSPTKKRMRELDRLASHLQDLIRDAEDRHSSIQKVPAWMKGWTSPWKGKVKGGELIRKGEEEMYNLGIRVRERFPDLFNEPYHHDAFVKVEYPLC
;
A
#
# COMPACT_ATOMS: atom_id res chain seq x y z
N MET A 1 25.11 -52.69 -5.83
CA MET A 1 23.96 -52.13 -6.57
C MET A 1 23.09 -51.19 -5.72
N ALA A 2 22.87 -51.47 -4.43
CA ALA A 2 22.07 -50.60 -3.54
C ALA A 2 22.65 -49.17 -3.34
N SER A 3 23.97 -49.01 -3.27
CA SER A 3 24.61 -47.70 -3.05
C SER A 3 24.46 -46.74 -4.24
N ILE A 4 24.53 -47.24 -5.48
CA ILE A 4 24.34 -46.43 -6.69
C ILE A 4 22.88 -45.97 -6.80
N SER A 5 21.93 -46.84 -6.45
CA SER A 5 20.50 -46.49 -6.41
C SER A 5 20.20 -45.40 -5.39
N MET A 6 20.90 -45.39 -4.24
CA MET A 6 20.72 -44.38 -3.19
C MET A 6 21.26 -43.01 -3.62
N PHE A 7 22.39 -42.97 -4.34
CA PHE A 7 22.94 -41.74 -4.91
C PHE A 7 22.06 -41.16 -6.02
N LEU A 8 21.47 -41.99 -6.88
CA LEU A 8 20.56 -41.53 -7.93
C LEU A 8 19.27 -40.93 -7.34
N ILE A 9 18.71 -41.55 -6.30
CA ILE A 9 17.54 -41.03 -5.59
C ILE A 9 17.87 -39.69 -4.90
N LEU A 10 19.02 -39.59 -4.22
CA LEU A 10 19.44 -38.35 -3.57
C LEU A 10 19.72 -37.22 -4.58
N SER A 11 20.26 -37.54 -5.76
CA SER A 11 20.46 -36.57 -6.84
C SER A 11 19.14 -36.06 -7.43
N SER A 12 18.13 -36.93 -7.57
CA SER A 12 16.80 -36.53 -8.07
C SER A 12 16.01 -35.65 -7.08
N LEU A 13 16.23 -35.86 -5.77
CA LEU A 13 15.67 -35.01 -4.71
C LEU A 13 16.34 -33.62 -4.68
N LEU A 14 17.63 -33.52 -5.02
CA LEU A 14 18.36 -32.25 -5.07
C LEU A 14 18.05 -31.41 -6.32
N LEU A 15 17.75 -32.03 -7.47
CA LEU A 15 17.27 -31.31 -8.66
C LEU A 15 15.83 -30.80 -8.54
N SER A 16 15.07 -31.26 -7.55
CA SER A 16 13.72 -30.75 -7.24
C SER A 16 13.75 -29.45 -6.43
N SER A 17 14.94 -28.92 -6.13
CA SER A 17 15.12 -27.61 -5.52
C SER A 17 14.73 -26.52 -6.52
N SER A 18 13.43 -26.21 -6.53
CA SER A 18 12.89 -24.87 -6.73
C SER A 18 13.56 -24.05 -7.83
N HIS A 19 13.30 -24.35 -9.09
CA HIS A 19 13.24 -23.28 -10.08
C HIS A 19 12.03 -22.42 -9.72
N SER A 20 12.22 -21.50 -8.78
CA SER A 20 11.32 -20.37 -8.60
C SER A 20 11.37 -19.59 -9.91
N LEU A 21 10.36 -19.82 -10.74
CA LEU A 21 10.03 -18.92 -11.85
C LEU A 21 10.09 -17.50 -11.30
N PRO A 22 10.71 -16.55 -12.00
CA PRO A 22 10.68 -15.15 -11.57
C PRO A 22 9.22 -14.82 -11.33
N ASP A 23 8.91 -14.35 -10.12
CA ASP A 23 7.59 -13.92 -9.69
C ASP A 23 7.00 -13.06 -10.83
N GLN A 24 6.15 -13.68 -11.66
CA GLN A 24 5.36 -12.97 -12.65
C GLN A 24 4.31 -12.28 -11.81
N GLN A 25 4.74 -11.22 -11.13
CA GLN A 25 3.96 -10.45 -10.19
C GLN A 25 2.80 -9.91 -11.02
N GLY A 26 1.66 -10.58 -10.92
CA GLY A 26 0.48 -10.29 -11.73
C GLY A 26 0.08 -8.83 -11.53
N PHE A 27 -0.69 -8.28 -12.48
CA PHE A 27 -1.14 -6.90 -12.39
C PHE A 27 -1.97 -6.67 -11.11
N ASP A 28 -1.36 -6.03 -10.11
CA ASP A 28 -2.04 -5.65 -8.88
C ASP A 28 -2.60 -4.23 -9.04
N VAL A 29 -3.93 -4.13 -9.17
CA VAL A 29 -4.66 -2.85 -9.27
C VAL A 29 -4.28 -1.91 -8.12
N ARG A 30 -3.96 -2.44 -6.92
CA ARG A 30 -3.64 -1.65 -5.73
C ARG A 30 -2.35 -0.85 -5.88
N GLN A 31 -1.46 -1.25 -6.78
CA GLN A 31 -0.23 -0.52 -7.13
C GLN A 31 -0.46 0.56 -8.22
N HIS A 32 -1.67 0.63 -8.78
CA HIS A 32 -2.00 1.45 -9.94
C HIS A 32 -3.09 2.49 -9.65
N LEU A 33 -3.25 2.87 -8.37
CA LEU A 33 -4.23 3.87 -7.94
C LEU A 33 -3.65 5.30 -7.90
N SER A 34 -2.54 5.55 -8.60
CA SER A 34 -1.84 6.85 -8.61
C SER A 34 -1.49 7.30 -7.17
N THR A 35 -1.72 8.57 -6.83
CA THR A 35 -1.38 9.17 -5.52
C THR A 35 -2.21 8.66 -4.35
N VAL A 36 -3.25 7.85 -4.58
CA VAL A 36 -4.03 7.20 -3.50
C VAL A 36 -3.64 5.74 -3.28
N THR A 37 -2.62 5.25 -3.99
CA THR A 37 -1.98 3.95 -3.71
C THR A 37 -1.45 3.96 -2.28
N ARG A 38 -1.83 2.96 -1.49
CA ARG A 38 -1.34 2.84 -0.12
C ARG A 38 0.13 2.49 -0.10
N TYR A 39 0.85 3.09 0.85
CA TYR A 39 2.29 2.92 1.00
C TYR A 39 2.70 1.44 1.13
N ASP A 40 1.93 0.64 1.87
CA ASP A 40 2.19 -0.78 2.08
C ASP A 40 2.25 -1.61 0.79
N PHE A 41 1.60 -1.19 -0.30
CA PHE A 41 1.59 -1.93 -1.57
C PHE A 41 2.79 -1.61 -2.47
N VAL A 42 3.50 -0.53 -2.20
CA VAL A 42 4.59 -0.02 -3.08
C VAL A 42 5.93 0.10 -2.37
N LYS A 43 5.98 -0.01 -1.03
CA LYS A 43 7.21 0.13 -0.26
C LYS A 43 8.31 -0.81 -0.75
N ASP A 44 7.98 -2.07 -1.03
CA ASP A 44 8.97 -3.10 -1.41
C ASP A 44 9.34 -3.02 -2.90
N VAL A 45 8.41 -2.58 -3.76
CA VAL A 45 8.66 -2.29 -5.18
C VAL A 45 9.60 -1.08 -5.34
N ALA A 46 9.48 -0.09 -4.45
CA ALA A 46 10.38 1.06 -4.42
C ALA A 46 11.78 0.66 -3.93
N HIS A 47 11.87 -0.22 -2.93
CA HIS A 47 13.14 -0.73 -2.40
C HIS A 47 13.93 -1.56 -3.40
N THR A 48 13.26 -2.28 -4.30
CA THR A 48 13.92 -3.11 -5.33
C THR A 48 14.43 -2.28 -6.52
N LYS A 49 13.76 -1.18 -6.86
CA LYS A 49 14.16 -0.30 -7.98
C LYS A 49 15.22 0.74 -7.59
N SER A 50 15.11 1.27 -6.38
CA SER A 50 16.13 2.12 -5.77
C SER A 50 16.92 1.21 -4.86
N GLY A 51 17.91 0.48 -5.41
CA GLY A 51 18.69 -0.53 -4.69
C GLY A 51 18.96 -0.09 -3.25
N SER A 52 18.77 -1.00 -2.28
CA SER A 52 19.00 -0.71 -0.87
C SER A 52 20.42 -0.22 -0.74
N GLY A 53 20.57 1.11 -0.71
CA GLY A 53 21.85 1.76 -0.47
C GLY A 53 22.20 1.48 0.98
N ASP A 54 22.74 0.29 1.20
CA ASP A 54 23.32 -0.09 2.47
C ASP A 54 24.42 0.93 2.77
N ILE A 55 24.55 1.26 4.04
CA ILE A 55 25.59 2.18 4.48
C ILE A 55 26.92 1.51 4.14
N PRO A 56 27.80 2.14 3.34
CA PRO A 56 29.06 1.52 2.97
C PRO A 56 29.88 1.15 4.19
N ASP A 57 30.65 0.07 4.10
CA ASP A 57 31.57 -0.34 5.14
C ASP A 57 32.46 0.85 5.56
N GLN A 58 32.68 0.99 6.87
CA GLN A 58 33.47 2.08 7.48
C GLN A 58 32.84 3.48 7.42
N CYS A 59 31.60 3.63 6.94
CA CYS A 59 30.84 4.87 7.05
C CYS A 59 29.84 4.81 8.21
N THR A 60 29.63 5.95 8.90
CA THR A 60 28.60 6.09 9.93
C THR A 60 27.69 7.26 9.57
N PRO A 61 26.35 7.07 9.52
CA PRO A 61 25.42 8.17 9.33
C PRO A 61 25.54 9.17 10.49
N ILE A 62 25.63 10.46 10.18
CA ILE A 62 25.65 11.54 11.19
C ILE A 62 24.38 12.40 11.19
N HIS A 63 23.54 12.27 10.16
CA HIS A 63 22.31 13.03 10.00
C HIS A 63 21.37 12.36 8.98
N VAL A 64 20.05 12.50 9.18
CA VAL A 64 19.03 12.03 8.25
C VAL A 64 17.99 13.12 7.99
N ASN A 65 17.75 13.42 6.72
CA ASN A 65 16.63 14.26 6.29
C ASN A 65 15.51 13.36 5.75
N LEU A 66 14.31 13.48 6.32
CA LEU A 66 13.14 12.72 5.90
C LEU A 66 12.02 13.66 5.43
N VAL A 67 11.63 13.53 4.17
CA VAL A 67 10.41 14.13 3.63
C VAL A 67 9.38 13.03 3.45
N ALA A 68 8.34 13.03 4.27
CA ALA A 68 7.26 12.06 4.21
C ALA A 68 5.93 12.76 3.93
N ARG A 69 5.13 12.18 3.03
CA ARG A 69 3.71 12.53 2.93
C ARG A 69 2.97 12.00 4.15
N HIS A 70 1.80 12.56 4.44
CA HIS A 70 0.90 11.98 5.42
C HIS A 70 0.51 10.54 5.05
N GLY A 71 0.14 9.73 6.04
CA GLY A 71 -0.43 8.40 5.81
C GLY A 71 -1.82 8.44 5.16
N THR A 72 -2.43 7.28 4.97
CA THR A 72 -3.78 7.14 4.40
C THR A 72 -4.83 7.97 5.15
N ARG A 73 -5.63 8.73 4.40
CA ARG A 73 -6.72 9.59 4.90
C ARG A 73 -8.08 9.14 4.39
N SER A 74 -9.14 9.53 5.09
CA SER A 74 -10.50 9.45 4.54
C SER A 74 -10.66 10.41 3.35
N PRO A 75 -11.57 10.13 2.40
CA PRO A 75 -11.87 11.05 1.33
C PRO A 75 -12.30 12.42 1.86
N THR A 76 -12.02 13.47 1.10
CA THR A 76 -12.49 14.81 1.45
C THR A 76 -14.02 14.87 1.39
N LYS A 77 -14.63 15.87 2.06
CA LYS A 77 -16.09 16.13 1.97
C LYS A 77 -16.58 16.25 0.52
N LYS A 78 -15.76 16.81 -0.37
CA LYS A 78 -16.06 16.85 -1.80
C LYS A 78 -16.16 15.44 -2.40
N ARG A 79 -15.14 14.60 -2.19
CA ARG A 79 -15.13 13.24 -2.72
C ARG A 79 -16.20 12.34 -2.12
N MET A 80 -16.53 12.47 -0.83
CA MET A 80 -17.64 11.74 -0.23
C MET A 80 -18.98 12.08 -0.91
N ARG A 81 -19.26 13.36 -1.17
CA ARG A 81 -20.47 13.79 -1.89
C ARG A 81 -20.52 13.26 -3.33
N GLU A 82 -19.38 13.16 -4.00
CA GLU A 82 -19.32 12.56 -5.34
C GLU A 82 -19.60 11.05 -5.31
N LEU A 83 -19.13 10.33 -4.29
CA LEU A 83 -19.48 8.92 -4.10
C LEU A 83 -20.97 8.72 -3.79
N ASP A 84 -21.58 9.62 -3.02
CA ASP A 84 -23.02 9.58 -2.76
C ASP A 84 -23.82 9.84 -4.04
N ARG A 85 -23.41 10.82 -4.86
CA ARG A 85 -24.02 11.07 -6.18
C ARG A 85 -23.87 9.88 -7.12
N LEU A 86 -22.70 9.24 -7.12
CA LEU A 86 -22.49 8.01 -7.88
C LEU A 86 -23.49 6.94 -7.45
N ALA A 87 -23.72 6.75 -6.14
CA ALA A 87 -24.69 5.78 -5.65
C ALA A 87 -26.11 6.07 -6.16
N SER A 88 -26.55 7.33 -6.12
CA SER A 88 -27.85 7.74 -6.65
C SER A 88 -27.96 7.49 -8.17
N HIS A 89 -26.94 7.88 -8.95
CA HIS A 89 -26.95 7.67 -10.40
C HIS A 89 -26.98 6.18 -10.76
N LEU A 90 -26.25 5.33 -10.03
CA LEU A 90 -26.29 3.89 -10.25
C LEU A 90 -27.70 3.33 -10.01
N GLN A 91 -28.40 3.80 -8.96
CA GLN A 91 -29.78 3.38 -8.69
C GLN A 91 -30.74 3.76 -9.83
N ASP A 92 -30.64 4.99 -10.35
CA ASP A 92 -31.46 5.44 -11.46
C ASP A 92 -31.20 4.63 -12.74
N LEU A 93 -29.93 4.39 -13.08
CA LEU A 93 -29.56 3.59 -14.25
C LEU A 93 -30.03 2.14 -14.16
N ILE A 94 -29.99 1.54 -12.96
CA ILE A 94 -30.48 0.17 -12.73
C ILE A 94 -32.00 0.11 -12.90
N ARG A 95 -32.74 1.05 -12.30
CA ARG A 95 -34.20 1.12 -12.44
C ARG A 95 -34.60 1.23 -13.91
N ASP A 96 -33.98 2.16 -14.63
CA ASP A 96 -34.23 2.36 -16.06
C ASP A 96 -33.95 1.10 -16.90
N ALA A 97 -32.90 0.34 -16.56
CA ALA A 97 -32.57 -0.90 -17.27
C ALA A 97 -33.57 -2.03 -16.98
N GLU A 98 -34.08 -2.10 -15.75
CA GLU A 98 -35.11 -3.07 -15.33
C GLU A 98 -36.46 -2.76 -16.00
N ASP A 99 -36.86 -1.49 -16.03
CA ASP A 99 -38.10 -1.01 -16.64
C ASP A 99 -38.13 -1.24 -18.16
N ARG A 100 -36.99 -1.06 -18.85
CA ARG A 100 -36.88 -1.23 -20.30
C ARG A 100 -36.70 -2.69 -20.74
N HIS A 101 -36.78 -3.65 -19.82
CA HIS A 101 -36.50 -5.09 -20.05
C HIS A 101 -35.26 -5.34 -20.92
N SER A 102 -34.26 -4.46 -20.80
CA SER A 102 -33.15 -4.38 -21.72
C SER A 102 -32.17 -5.51 -21.39
N SER A 103 -32.41 -6.67 -22.00
CA SER A 103 -31.62 -7.90 -21.87
C SER A 103 -30.19 -7.81 -22.39
N ILE A 104 -29.79 -6.66 -22.95
CA ILE A 104 -28.56 -6.49 -23.72
C ILE A 104 -27.31 -6.41 -22.83
N GLN A 105 -27.43 -6.07 -21.54
CA GLN A 105 -26.34 -6.22 -20.57
C GLN A 105 -26.88 -6.60 -19.19
N LYS A 106 -26.48 -7.77 -18.68
CA LYS A 106 -26.74 -8.16 -17.29
C LYS A 106 -26.05 -7.15 -16.37
N VAL A 107 -26.83 -6.32 -15.68
CA VAL A 107 -26.34 -5.43 -14.62
C VAL A 107 -25.56 -6.29 -13.61
N PRO A 108 -24.27 -5.98 -13.33
CA PRO A 108 -23.50 -6.71 -12.35
C PRO A 108 -24.18 -6.70 -10.97
N ALA A 109 -24.23 -7.85 -10.31
CA ALA A 109 -24.92 -7.99 -9.03
C ALA A 109 -24.39 -7.02 -7.95
N TRP A 110 -23.09 -6.73 -7.96
CA TRP A 110 -22.46 -5.81 -6.98
C TRP A 110 -22.99 -4.37 -7.06
N MET A 111 -23.52 -3.96 -8.22
CA MET A 111 -24.03 -2.61 -8.45
C MET A 111 -25.42 -2.43 -7.82
N LYS A 112 -26.20 -3.51 -7.75
CA LYS A 112 -27.53 -3.49 -7.13
C LYS A 112 -27.40 -3.23 -5.63
N GLY A 113 -28.04 -2.15 -5.17
CA GLY A 113 -28.00 -1.74 -3.76
C GLY A 113 -26.64 -1.19 -3.31
N TRP A 114 -25.71 -0.90 -4.23
CA TRP A 114 -24.45 -0.28 -3.87
C TRP A 114 -24.70 1.09 -3.22
N THR A 115 -24.00 1.33 -2.11
CA THR A 115 -24.01 2.62 -1.42
C THR A 115 -22.58 3.05 -1.14
N SER A 116 -22.38 4.37 -1.08
CA SER A 116 -21.10 4.95 -0.69
C SER A 116 -20.67 4.39 0.67
N PRO A 117 -19.44 3.85 0.80
CA PRO A 117 -18.89 3.45 2.09
C PRO A 117 -18.77 4.60 3.09
N TRP A 118 -18.89 5.83 2.61
CA TRP A 118 -18.79 7.06 3.39
C TRP A 118 -20.15 7.73 3.62
N LYS A 119 -21.26 7.06 3.26
CA LYS A 119 -22.61 7.58 3.46
C LYS A 119 -22.84 7.96 4.93
N GLY A 120 -23.34 9.17 5.16
CA GLY A 120 -23.62 9.69 6.49
C GLY A 120 -22.40 10.17 7.29
N LYS A 121 -21.17 10.08 6.73
CA LYS A 121 -19.99 10.65 7.37
C LYS A 121 -19.93 12.16 7.14
N VAL A 122 -19.80 12.92 8.24
CA VAL A 122 -19.80 14.39 8.21
C VAL A 122 -18.41 15.02 8.16
N LYS A 123 -17.39 14.28 8.61
CA LYS A 123 -15.98 14.69 8.57
C LYS A 123 -15.27 13.97 7.42
N GLY A 124 -14.34 14.66 6.77
CA GLY A 124 -13.60 14.11 5.64
C GLY A 124 -12.19 14.69 5.55
N GLY A 125 -11.27 13.92 4.98
CA GLY A 125 -9.85 14.25 4.94
C GLY A 125 -9.13 14.02 6.27
N GLU A 126 -9.69 13.27 7.21
CA GLU A 126 -8.99 12.94 8.46
C GLU A 126 -7.98 11.82 8.20
N LEU A 127 -6.87 11.81 8.93
CA LEU A 127 -6.00 10.64 8.98
C LEU A 127 -6.81 9.50 9.60
N ILE A 128 -6.81 8.33 8.95
CA ILE A 128 -7.49 7.15 9.49
C ILE A 128 -6.46 6.25 10.16
N ARG A 129 -6.91 5.32 11.01
CA ARG A 129 -6.04 4.35 11.70
C ARG A 129 -5.00 3.70 10.80
N LYS A 130 -5.38 3.37 9.55
CA LYS A 130 -4.44 2.80 8.58
C LYS A 130 -3.28 3.75 8.25
N GLY A 131 -3.55 5.05 8.14
CA GLY A 131 -2.51 6.06 7.95
C GLY A 131 -1.63 6.27 9.18
N GLU A 132 -2.20 6.15 10.37
CA GLU A 132 -1.43 6.18 11.63
C GLU A 132 -0.46 5.01 11.71
N GLU A 133 -0.92 3.79 11.40
CA GLU A 133 -0.08 2.59 11.32
C GLU A 133 1.04 2.72 10.28
N GLU A 134 0.73 3.30 9.10
CA GLU A 134 1.72 3.53 8.04
C GLU A 134 2.85 4.45 8.52
N MET A 135 2.50 5.55 9.21
CA MET A 135 3.48 6.49 9.76
C MET A 135 4.26 5.90 10.93
N TYR A 136 3.59 5.14 11.80
CA TYR A 136 4.23 4.46 12.92
C TYR A 136 5.28 3.44 12.43
N ASN A 137 4.90 2.59 11.48
CA ASN A 137 5.81 1.60 10.91
C ASN A 137 6.95 2.25 10.11
N LEU A 138 6.70 3.41 9.48
CA LEU A 138 7.77 4.21 8.88
C LEU A 138 8.80 4.66 9.93
N GLY A 139 8.32 5.15 11.08
CA GLY A 139 9.20 5.51 12.21
C GLY A 139 10.05 4.34 12.69
N ILE A 140 9.45 3.15 12.84
CA ILE A 140 10.18 1.92 13.20
C ILE A 140 11.31 1.64 12.20
N ARG A 141 11.00 1.59 10.90
CA ARG A 141 12.02 1.29 9.88
C ARG A 141 13.14 2.32 9.82
N VAL A 142 12.81 3.60 10.02
CA VAL A 142 13.83 4.67 10.06
C VAL A 142 14.75 4.47 11.25
N ARG A 143 14.20 4.15 12.43
CA ARG A 143 14.99 3.86 13.63
C ARG A 143 15.87 2.62 13.47
N GLU A 144 15.31 1.54 12.92
CA GLU A 144 16.03 0.28 12.66
C GLU A 144 17.16 0.46 11.64
N ARG A 145 16.96 1.32 10.63
CA ARG A 145 17.97 1.59 9.60
C ARG A 145 19.11 2.49 10.09
N PHE A 146 18.85 3.39 11.03
CA PHE A 146 19.82 4.36 11.53
C PHE A 146 19.94 4.30 13.06
N PRO A 147 20.24 3.13 13.66
CA PRO A 147 20.17 2.95 15.11
C PRO A 147 21.07 3.92 15.88
N ASP A 148 22.25 4.23 15.33
CA ASP A 148 23.23 5.14 15.93
C ASP A 148 22.75 6.60 16.00
N LEU A 149 21.81 7.01 15.14
CA LEU A 149 21.20 8.34 15.18
C LEU A 149 20.07 8.47 16.21
N PHE A 150 19.55 7.34 16.72
CA PHE A 150 18.38 7.28 17.61
C PHE A 150 18.65 6.42 18.85
N ASN A 151 19.90 6.44 19.33
CA ASN A 151 20.38 5.70 20.50
C ASN A 151 20.09 6.42 21.83
N GLU A 152 19.89 7.73 21.80
CA GLU A 152 19.49 8.52 22.96
C GLU A 152 17.96 8.52 23.18
N PRO A 153 17.48 8.68 24.44
CA PRO A 153 16.09 8.93 24.73
C PRO A 153 15.55 10.15 23.98
N TYR A 154 14.27 10.10 23.62
CA TYR A 154 13.62 11.22 22.93
C TYR A 154 13.75 12.52 23.74
N HIS A 155 14.30 13.56 23.11
CA HIS A 155 14.32 14.92 23.61
C HIS A 155 13.72 15.84 22.55
N HIS A 156 12.78 16.71 22.94
CA HIS A 156 12.07 17.60 22.00
C HIS A 156 13.01 18.53 21.20
N ASP A 157 14.13 18.93 21.77
CA ASP A 157 15.14 19.77 21.09
C ASP A 157 16.01 19.00 20.08
N ALA A 158 16.05 17.67 20.15
CA ALA A 158 16.81 16.85 19.21
C ALA A 158 16.07 16.64 17.87
N PHE A 159 14.77 16.91 17.82
CA PHE A 159 13.91 16.67 16.67
C PHE A 159 13.14 17.93 16.29
N VAL A 160 13.65 18.69 15.33
CA VAL A 160 12.98 19.90 14.85
C VAL A 160 11.95 19.52 13.79
N LYS A 161 10.66 19.76 14.09
CA LYS A 161 9.60 19.75 13.09
C LYS A 161 9.61 21.08 12.34
N VAL A 162 10.16 21.08 11.12
CA VAL A 162 10.08 22.25 10.24
C VAL A 162 8.79 22.16 9.42
N GLU A 163 7.84 23.05 9.71
CA GLU A 163 6.64 23.21 8.89
C GLU A 163 6.90 24.27 7.82
N TYR A 164 6.90 23.85 6.55
CA TYR A 164 6.92 24.79 5.45
C TYR A 164 5.48 25.31 5.23
N PRO A 165 5.26 26.63 5.17
CA PRO A 165 3.98 27.17 4.77
C PRO A 165 3.68 26.68 3.35
N LEU A 166 2.57 25.98 3.17
CA LEU A 166 2.06 25.60 1.86
C LEU A 166 1.75 26.89 1.08
N CYS A 167 2.39 27.07 -0.08
CA CYS A 167 2.08 28.13 -1.03
C CYS A 167 0.62 28.07 -1.49
#